data_AF-A0A1B6FVW9-F1
#
_entry.id   AF-A0A1B6FVW9-F1
#
_cell.length_a   1.000
_cell.length_b   1.000
_cell.length_c   1.000
_cell.angle_alpha   90.00
_cell.angle_beta   90.00
_cell.angle_gamma   90.00
#
_symmetry.space_group_name_H-M   'P 1'
#
loop_
_entity.id
_entity.type
_entity.pdbx_description
1 polymer ?
#
loop_
_entity_poly.entity_id
_entity_poly.type
_entity_poly.pdbx_seq_one_letter_code
_entity_poly.pdbx_strand_id
1 'polypeptide(L)'
;MAKLKVISCQGQDDPKEARPWWEPPYVIYGFGNHRVRSRMERLMGTYVVEATNKAFMVRLQQRSREIYEEDMKRRIKMRETAEVEREKRLILEGKVPIEEAPEALSNHPVF
;
A
#
# COMPACT_ATOMS: atom_id res chain seq x y z
N MET A 1 -13.80 -18.74 -1.33
CA MET A 1 -12.82 -18.51 -2.42
C MET A 1 -13.29 -17.35 -3.28
N ALA A 2 -12.46 -16.34 -3.53
CA ALA A 2 -12.80 -15.26 -4.46
C ALA A 2 -12.69 -15.78 -5.90
N LYS A 3 -13.80 -15.81 -6.63
CA LYS A 3 -13.80 -16.21 -8.04
C LYS A 3 -13.26 -15.06 -8.89
N LEU A 4 -12.14 -15.28 -9.56
CA LEU A 4 -11.69 -14.43 -10.67
C LEU A 4 -12.71 -14.59 -11.80
N LYS A 5 -13.22 -13.48 -12.32
CA LYS A 5 -14.09 -13.49 -13.49
C LYS A 5 -13.28 -12.89 -14.62
N VAL A 6 -12.96 -13.70 -15.63
CA VAL A 6 -12.37 -13.16 -16.85
C VAL A 6 -13.39 -12.18 -17.44
N ILE A 7 -13.02 -10.90 -17.53
CA ILE A 7 -13.93 -9.86 -18.01
C ILE A 7 -13.93 -9.84 -19.53
N SER A 8 -12.81 -10.13 -20.19
CA SER A 8 -12.75 -10.51 -21.60
C SER A 8 -11.38 -11.12 -21.95
N CYS A 9 -11.37 -12.07 -22.89
CA CYS A 9 -10.15 -12.51 -23.59
C CYS A 9 -9.92 -11.71 -24.89
N GLN A 10 -10.78 -10.75 -25.16
CA GLN A 10 -10.72 -9.89 -26.33
C GLN A 10 -10.44 -8.50 -25.79
N GLY A 11 -9.25 -7.97 -26.07
CA GLY A 11 -8.97 -6.56 -25.88
C GLY A 11 -10.05 -5.80 -26.64
N GLN A 12 -10.98 -5.20 -25.90
CA GLN A 12 -11.79 -4.14 -26.49
C GLN A 12 -10.80 -3.02 -26.70
N ASP A 13 -10.45 -2.77 -27.95
CA ASP A 13 -9.65 -1.64 -28.35
C ASP A 13 -10.35 -0.38 -27.84
N ASP A 14 -9.87 0.16 -26.72
CA ASP A 14 -10.18 1.54 -26.36
C ASP A 14 -9.77 2.40 -27.57
N PRO A 15 -10.66 3.22 -28.14
CA PRO A 15 -10.39 3.93 -29.40
C PRO A 15 -9.22 4.92 -29.32
N LYS A 16 -8.65 5.13 -28.12
CA LYS A 16 -7.46 5.97 -27.86
C LYS A 16 -6.15 5.20 -27.94
N GLU A 17 -6.18 3.86 -28.01
CA GLU A 17 -4.99 2.99 -28.13
C GLU A 17 -5.16 2.01 -29.30
N ALA A 18 -5.29 2.51 -30.53
CA ALA A 18 -5.23 1.65 -31.72
C ALA A 18 -3.83 1.03 -31.83
N ARG A 19 -3.73 -0.28 -31.57
CA ARG A 19 -2.45 -1.00 -31.57
C ARG A 19 -2.03 -1.43 -32.98
N PRO A 20 -0.72 -1.65 -33.19
CA PRO A 20 -0.25 -2.28 -34.42
C PRO A 20 -0.83 -3.68 -34.59
N TRP A 21 -1.21 -4.04 -35.81
CA TRP A 21 -1.85 -5.32 -36.15
C TRP A 21 -1.02 -6.58 -35.81
N TRP A 22 0.28 -6.43 -35.60
CA TRP A 22 1.21 -7.53 -35.30
C TRP A 22 1.35 -7.81 -33.79
N GLU A 23 0.80 -6.96 -32.92
CA GLU A 23 0.88 -7.15 -31.48
C GLU A 23 -0.20 -8.14 -31.00
N PRO A 24 0.16 -9.19 -30.23
CA PRO A 24 -0.82 -10.15 -29.75
C PRO A 24 -1.80 -9.49 -28.77
N PRO A 25 -3.10 -9.84 -28.79
CA PRO A 25 -4.06 -9.31 -27.84
C PRO A 25 -3.66 -9.68 -26.42
N TYR A 26 -3.80 -8.73 -25.49
CA TYR A 26 -3.51 -8.96 -24.10
C TYR A 26 -4.70 -9.56 -23.36
N VAL A 27 -4.42 -10.41 -22.36
CA VAL A 27 -5.47 -11.01 -21.53
C VAL A 27 -5.82 -10.06 -20.41
N ILE A 28 -7.09 -9.63 -20.40
CA ILE A 28 -7.62 -8.70 -19.41
C ILE A 28 -8.37 -9.47 -18.33
N TYR A 29 -7.91 -9.33 -17.09
CA TYR A 29 -8.60 -9.86 -15.92
C TYR A 29 -9.26 -8.74 -15.14
N GLY A 30 -10.41 -9.04 -14.55
CA GLY A 30 -10.93 -8.20 -13.49
C GLY A 30 -11.61 -9.00 -12.41
N PHE A 31 -11.83 -8.35 -11.28
CA PHE A 31 -12.37 -9.01 -10.10
C PHE A 31 -13.89 -8.85 -10.07
N GLY A 32 -14.61 -9.97 -10.09
CA GLY A 32 -16.07 -9.96 -9.97
C GLY A 32 -16.58 -9.61 -8.57
N ASN A 33 -15.74 -9.74 -7.53
CA ASN A 33 -16.10 -9.40 -6.16
C ASN A 33 -15.90 -7.89 -5.91
N HIS A 34 -16.98 -7.18 -5.56
CA HIS A 34 -16.96 -5.73 -5.29
C HIS A 34 -15.91 -5.32 -4.25
N ARG A 35 -15.74 -6.07 -3.15
CA ARG A 35 -14.74 -5.74 -2.12
C ARG A 35 -13.32 -5.82 -2.66
N VAL A 36 -13.05 -6.83 -3.49
CA VAL A 36 -11.75 -7.02 -4.12
C VAL A 36 -11.52 -5.94 -5.17
N ARG A 37 -12.56 -5.61 -5.95
CA ARG A 37 -12.56 -4.56 -6.95
C ARG A 37 -12.22 -3.19 -6.34
N SER A 38 -12.94 -2.76 -5.31
CA SER A 38 -12.68 -1.49 -4.62
C SER A 38 -11.29 -1.46 -3.97
N ARG A 39 -10.81 -2.60 -3.46
CA ARG A 39 -9.45 -2.69 -2.92
C ARG A 39 -8.40 -2.55 -4.02
N MET A 40 -8.62 -3.16 -5.18
CA MET A 40 -7.73 -3.00 -6.34
C MET A 40 -7.77 -1.59 -6.91
N GLU A 41 -8.93 -0.96 -7.06
CA GLU A 41 -9.04 0.44 -7.46
C GLU A 41 -8.27 1.36 -6.49
N ARG A 42 -8.38 1.12 -5.19
CA ARG A 42 -7.59 1.87 -4.19
C ARG A 42 -6.08 1.62 -4.33
N LEU A 43 -5.67 0.37 -4.55
CA LEU A 43 -4.26 -0.01 -4.62
C LEU A 43 -3.60 0.40 -5.95
N MET A 44 -4.30 0.25 -7.07
CA MET A 44 -3.74 0.36 -8.43
C MET A 44 -4.32 1.53 -9.24
N GLY A 45 -5.44 2.12 -8.81
CA GLY A 45 -6.21 3.12 -9.58
C GLY A 45 -7.23 2.51 -10.54
N THR A 46 -7.12 1.21 -10.84
CA THR A 46 -8.03 0.45 -11.70
C THR A 46 -8.25 -0.95 -11.11
N TYR A 47 -9.37 -1.60 -11.45
CA TYR A 47 -9.61 -3.01 -11.08
C TYR A 47 -9.32 -4.00 -12.22
N VAL A 48 -8.94 -3.46 -13.37
CA VAL A 48 -8.67 -4.19 -14.60
C VAL A 48 -7.16 -4.39 -14.70
N VAL A 49 -6.74 -5.63 -14.91
CA VAL A 49 -5.34 -6.07 -14.92
C VAL A 49 -5.02 -6.65 -16.29
N GLU A 50 -4.06 -6.06 -16.98
CA GLU A 50 -3.50 -6.59 -18.22
C GLU A 50 -2.36 -7.56 -17.90
N ALA A 51 -2.67 -8.84 -17.70
CA ALA A 51 -1.70 -9.81 -17.17
C ALA A 51 -0.52 -10.07 -18.11
N THR A 52 -0.73 -9.94 -19.42
CA THR A 52 0.29 -10.18 -20.45
C THR A 52 1.05 -8.92 -20.85
N ASN A 53 0.63 -7.73 -20.40
CA ASN A 53 1.34 -6.49 -20.70
C ASN A 53 2.49 -6.28 -19.69
N LYS A 54 3.73 -6.46 -20.16
CA LYS A 54 4.93 -6.28 -19.31
C LYS A 54 5.00 -4.88 -18.69
N ALA A 55 4.74 -3.82 -19.46
CA ALA A 55 4.81 -2.44 -18.96
C ALA A 55 3.75 -2.19 -17.88
N PHE A 56 2.56 -2.74 -18.04
CA PHE A 56 1.53 -2.72 -17.01
C PHE A 56 2.00 -3.46 -15.74
N MET A 57 2.48 -4.69 -15.88
CA MET A 57 2.90 -5.52 -14.74
C MET A 57 4.08 -4.94 -13.95
N VAL A 58 5.05 -4.31 -14.62
CA VAL A 58 6.17 -3.62 -13.95
C VAL A 58 5.67 -2.42 -13.13
N ARG A 59 4.82 -1.57 -13.71
CA ARG A 59 4.22 -0.43 -12.98
C ARG A 59 3.40 -0.91 -11.79
N LEU A 60 2.64 -1.98 -11.97
CA LEU A 60 1.86 -2.61 -10.91
C LEU A 60 2.76 -3.09 -9.77
N GLN A 61 3.83 -3.82 -10.09
CA GLN A 61 4.77 -4.31 -9.10
C GLN A 61 5.39 -3.16 -8.28
N GLN A 62 5.83 -2.11 -8.98
CA GLN A 62 6.43 -0.94 -8.35
C GLN A 62 5.46 -0.27 -7.37
N ARG A 63 4.23 0.01 -7.81
CA ARG A 63 3.19 0.62 -6.97
C ARG A 63 2.81 -0.25 -5.78
N SER A 64 2.70 -1.56 -5.98
CA SER A 64 2.41 -2.49 -4.89
C SER A 64 3.51 -2.49 -3.82
N ARG A 65 4.77 -2.35 -4.25
CA ARG A 65 5.91 -2.27 -3.34
C ARG A 65 5.92 -0.96 -2.56
N GLU A 66 5.70 0.16 -3.23
CA GLU A 66 5.65 1.50 -2.62
C GLU A 66 4.60 1.56 -1.50
N ILE A 67 3.37 1.10 -1.78
CA ILE A 67 2.29 1.07 -0.79
C ILE A 67 2.65 0.21 0.42
N TYR A 68 3.29 -0.94 0.19
CA TYR A 68 3.73 -1.81 1.28
C TYR A 68 4.80 -1.14 2.14
N GLU A 69 5.79 -0.49 1.51
CA GLU A 69 6.84 0.24 2.22
C GLU A 69 6.28 1.43 3.02
N GLU A 70 5.31 2.15 2.48
CA GLU A 70 4.60 3.24 3.18
C GLU A 70 3.82 2.74 4.40
N ASP A 71 3.08 1.64 4.26
CA ASP A 71 2.34 1.05 5.39
C ASP A 71 3.29 0.56 6.47
N MET A 72 4.40 -0.07 6.08
CA MET A 72 5.44 -0.50 7.01
C MET A 72 6.06 0.69 7.76
N LYS A 73 6.46 1.76 7.05
CA LYS A 73 6.99 2.99 7.68
C LYS A 73 5.98 3.62 8.63
N ARG A 74 4.70 3.67 8.25
CA ARG A 74 3.62 4.16 9.11
C ARG A 74 3.51 3.35 10.41
N ARG A 75 3.55 2.01 10.30
CA ARG A 75 3.48 1.11 11.46
C ARG A 75 4.69 1.24 12.38
N ILE A 76 5.89 1.44 11.83
CA ILE A 76 7.10 1.70 12.61
C ILE A 76 6.94 3.01 13.39
N LYS A 77 6.59 4.09 12.69
CA LYS A 77 6.38 5.41 13.32
C LYS A 77 5.31 5.38 14.42
N MET A 78 4.20 4.67 14.19
CA MET A 78 3.16 4.49 15.21
C MET A 78 3.68 3.79 16.48
N ARG A 79 4.59 2.82 16.33
CA ARG A 79 5.20 2.13 17.47
C ARG A 79 6.18 3.03 18.21
N GLU A 80 7.02 3.76 17.47
CA GLU A 80 7.95 4.74 18.05
C GLU A 80 7.20 5.78 18.88
N THR A 81 6.11 6.34 18.35
CA THR A 81 5.30 7.32 19.09
C THR A 81 4.66 6.71 20.33
N ALA A 82 4.18 5.46 20.23
CA ALA A 82 3.57 4.77 21.37
C ALA A 82 4.59 4.47 22.49
N GLU A 83 5.82 4.09 22.13
CA GLU A 83 6.89 3.88 23.11
C GLU A 83 7.29 5.19 23.80
N VAL A 84 7.44 6.29 23.04
CA VAL A 84 7.73 7.61 23.63
C VAL A 84 6.61 8.05 24.59
N GLU A 85 5.34 7.85 24.22
CA GLU A 85 4.21 8.15 25.10
C GLU A 85 4.19 7.27 26.35
N ARG A 86 4.56 5.99 26.22
CA ARG A 86 4.67 5.05 27.34
C ARG A 86 5.78 5.48 28.31
N GLU A 87 6.95 5.87 27.80
CA GLU A 87 8.07 6.36 28.60
C GLU A 87 7.71 7.65 29.33
N LYS A 88 7.12 8.64 28.63
CA LYS A 88 6.59 9.86 29.25
C LYS A 88 5.68 9.53 30.43
N ARG A 89 4.77 8.58 30.26
CA ARG A 89 3.84 8.16 31.31
C ARG A 89 4.57 7.54 32.51
N LEU A 90 5.56 6.69 32.27
CA LEU A 90 6.32 6.04 33.35
C LEU A 90 7.11 7.03 34.20
N ILE A 91 7.72 8.05 33.57
CA ILE A 91 8.47 9.08 34.31
C ILE A 91 7.49 9.96 35.12
N LEU A 92 6.35 10.35 34.52
CA LEU A 92 5.31 11.12 35.23
C LEU A 92 4.70 10.36 36.42
N GLU A 93 4.57 9.05 36.31
CA GLU A 93 4.11 8.16 37.40
C GLU A 93 5.20 7.92 38.46
N GLY A 94 6.43 8.42 38.27
CA GLY A 94 7.56 8.24 39.19
C GLY A 94 8.11 6.82 39.24
N LYS A 95 7.76 5.97 38.26
CA LYS A 95 8.22 4.57 38.19
C LYS A 95 9.63 4.42 37.60
N VAL A 96 10.11 5.46 36.92
CA VAL A 96 11.45 5.54 36.33
C VAL A 96 12.10 6.84 36.80
N PRO A 97 13.35 6.83 37.29
CA PRO A 97 14.06 8.04 37.67
C PRO A 97 14.26 8.99 36.48
N ILE A 98 14.24 10.30 36.71
CA ILE A 98 14.47 11.31 35.66
C ILE A 98 15.88 11.19 35.05
N GLU A 99 16.85 10.69 35.82
CA GLU A 99 18.23 10.44 35.39
C GLU A 99 18.34 9.38 34.28
N GLU A 100 17.36 8.46 34.22
CA GLU A 100 17.26 7.40 33.21
C GLU A 100 16.35 7.81 32.03
N ALA A 101 15.92 9.08 31.98
CA ALA A 101 15.07 9.58 30.92
C ALA A 101 15.85 9.62 29.58
N PRO A 102 15.26 9.13 28.49
CA PRO A 102 15.91 9.15 27.18
C PRO A 102 16.17 10.58 26.70
N GLU A 103 17.30 10.80 26.03
CA GLU A 103 17.77 12.10 25.50
C GLU A 103 16.70 12.82 24.65
N ALA A 104 15.84 12.06 23.96
CA ALA A 104 14.73 12.57 23.17
C ALA A 104 13.67 13.36 23.99
N LEU A 105 13.63 13.18 25.31
CA LEU A 105 12.72 13.84 26.24
C LEU A 105 13.32 15.08 26.93
N SER A 106 14.61 15.36 26.71
CA SER A 106 15.33 16.50 27.35
C SER A 106 14.74 17.88 27.05
N ASN A 107 14.02 18.05 25.94
CA ASN A 107 13.40 19.32 25.55
C ASN A 107 11.91 19.45 26.00
N HIS A 108 11.40 18.51 26.79
CA HIS A 108 10.00 18.54 27.22
C HIS A 108 9.85 19.41 28.48
N PRO A 109 8.85 20.32 28.57
CA PRO A 109 8.73 21.30 29.67
C PRO A 109 8.45 20.69 31.07
N VAL A 110 8.36 19.36 31.17
CA VAL A 110 8.13 18.63 32.43
C VAL A 110 9.38 17.86 32.88
N PHE A 111 10.40 17.77 32.02
CA PHE A 111 11.68 17.10 32.31
C PHE A 111 12.83 18.12 32.34
#